data_AF-C3MLI4-F1
#
_entry.id   AF-C3MLI4-F1
#
_cell.length_a   1.000
_cell.length_b   1.000
_cell.length_c   1.000
_cell.angle_alpha   90.00
_cell.angle_beta   90.00
_cell.angle_gamma   90.00
#
_symmetry.space_group_name_H-M   'P 1'
#
loop_
_entity.id
_entity.type
_entity.pdbx_description
1 polymer ?
#
loop_
_entity_poly.entity_id
_entity_poly.type
_entity_poly.pdbx_seq_one_letter_code
_entity_poly.pdbx_strand_id
1 'polypeptide(L)'
;MSNGSVLLPSPYPCGSQVLVGLKVFKGYYTTSNISLAKPLSLYEPGTYFCPLIYAVTQYKLLPLSDQVQLICNGRVQATLNAEISASLNGCWITNSISSLSGGKFTFFQPGVYTVEAVDYFNQTVLGYFTVT
;
A
#
# COMPACT_ATOMS: atom_id res chain seq x y z
N MET A 1 21.93 -10.96 -5.35
CA MET A 1 20.62 -10.34 -5.64
C MET A 1 19.72 -10.69 -4.47
N SER A 2 19.41 -9.74 -3.59
CA SER A 2 18.73 -10.06 -2.32
C SER A 2 17.30 -10.53 -2.59
N ASN A 3 17.01 -11.77 -2.16
CA ASN A 3 15.67 -12.33 -1.98
C ASN A 3 14.91 -11.57 -0.86
N GLY A 4 14.73 -10.26 -1.03
CA GLY A 4 13.85 -9.46 -0.19
C GLY A 4 12.51 -9.36 -0.90
N SER A 5 11.52 -10.13 -0.48
CA SER A 5 10.13 -9.87 -0.85
C SER A 5 9.80 -8.43 -0.48
N VAL A 6 9.56 -7.57 -1.47
CA VAL A 6 9.15 -6.18 -1.25
C VAL A 6 7.77 -6.22 -0.61
N LEU A 7 7.68 -5.77 0.65
CA LEU A 7 6.41 -5.64 1.35
C LEU A 7 5.74 -4.35 0.88
N LEU A 8 4.78 -4.50 -0.04
CA LEU A 8 4.02 -3.37 -0.55
C LEU A 8 3.01 -2.89 0.50
N PRO A 9 2.92 -1.57 0.72
CA PRO A 9 1.91 -1.02 1.61
C PRO A 9 0.52 -1.21 1.02
N SER A 10 -0.35 -1.95 1.71
CA SER A 10 -1.72 -2.18 1.25
C SER A 10 -2.64 -1.06 1.75
N PRO A 11 -3.50 -0.48 0.89
CA PRO A 11 -4.59 0.38 1.36
C PRO A 11 -5.66 -0.40 2.14
N TYR A 12 -5.60 -1.73 2.11
CA TYR A 12 -6.55 -2.64 2.74
C TYR A 12 -5.88 -3.44 3.86
N PRO A 13 -6.65 -3.94 4.85
CA PRO A 13 -6.08 -4.66 5.99
C PRO A 13 -5.35 -5.96 5.62
N CYS A 14 -5.71 -6.56 4.49
CA CYS A 14 -5.04 -7.74 3.98
C CYS A 14 -4.03 -7.36 2.90
N GLY A 15 -2.91 -8.08 2.88
CA GLY A 15 -2.05 -8.12 1.71
C GLY A 15 -2.86 -8.62 0.51
N SER A 16 -2.57 -8.07 -0.67
CA SER A 16 -3.13 -8.51 -1.94
C SER A 16 -1.97 -8.78 -2.88
N GLN A 17 -2.21 -9.57 -3.93
CA GLN A 17 -1.26 -9.73 -5.05
C GLN A 17 -1.21 -8.46 -5.92
N VAL A 18 -1.21 -7.27 -5.31
CA VAL A 18 -1.08 -6.01 -6.03
C VAL A 18 0.39 -5.77 -6.37
N LEU A 19 0.61 -5.12 -7.50
CA LEU A 19 1.93 -4.75 -7.99
C LEU A 19 2.35 -3.37 -7.48
N VAL A 20 1.40 -2.59 -6.96
CA VAL A 20 1.65 -1.26 -6.41
C VAL A 20 0.95 -1.16 -5.06
N GLY A 21 1.68 -0.67 -4.07
CA GLY A 21 1.16 -0.31 -2.77
C GLY A 21 1.11 1.21 -2.58
N LEU A 22 0.30 1.66 -1.63
CA LEU A 22 0.20 3.09 -1.28
C LEU A 22 0.17 3.34 0.23
N LYS A 23 0.75 4.46 0.65
CA LYS A 23 0.60 5.05 1.99
C LYS A 23 0.16 6.49 1.89
N VAL A 24 -0.60 6.96 2.87
CA VAL A 24 -1.00 8.37 2.97
C VAL A 24 -0.43 8.95 4.26
N PHE A 25 0.09 10.17 4.18
CA PHE A 25 0.66 10.93 5.28
C PHE A 25 -0.04 12.28 5.39
N LYS A 26 -0.26 12.75 6.61
CA LYS A 26 -0.72 14.11 6.86
C LYS A 26 0.48 15.06 6.85
N GLY A 27 0.46 16.06 5.97
CA GLY A 27 1.54 17.01 5.75
C GLY A 27 2.18 16.90 4.36
N TYR A 28 3.08 17.84 4.07
CA TYR A 28 3.87 17.87 2.84
C TYR A 28 5.24 17.22 3.07
N TYR A 29 5.46 16.06 2.45
CA TYR A 29 6.71 15.31 2.52
C TYR A 29 7.33 15.15 1.14
N THR A 30 8.64 15.06 1.10
CA THR A 30 9.44 14.84 -0.10
C THR A 30 10.27 13.57 0.07
N THR A 31 10.92 13.11 -0.99
CA THR A 31 11.74 11.90 -0.95
C THR A 31 12.86 11.95 0.09
N SER A 32 13.29 13.14 0.51
CA SER A 32 14.33 13.33 1.53
C SER A 32 13.85 13.19 2.98
N ASN A 33 12.56 13.37 3.26
CA ASN A 33 12.01 13.40 4.62
C ASN A 33 10.83 12.45 4.86
N ILE A 34 10.37 11.73 3.82
CA ILE A 34 9.27 10.77 3.93
C ILE A 34 9.56 9.65 4.94
N SER A 35 10.83 9.33 5.16
CA SER A 35 11.26 8.35 6.17
C SER A 35 10.92 8.75 7.61
N LEU A 36 10.74 10.05 7.87
CA LEU A 36 10.32 10.58 9.18
C LEU A 36 8.79 10.65 9.32
N ALA A 37 8.06 10.46 8.22
CA ALA A 37 6.62 10.61 8.19
C ALA A 37 5.92 9.41 8.85
N LYS A 38 4.87 9.68 9.62
CA LYS A 38 4.01 8.63 10.19
C LYS A 38 2.84 8.34 9.24
N PRO A 39 2.74 7.12 8.66
CA PRO A 39 1.64 6.79 7.77
C PRO A 39 0.32 6.77 8.55
N LEU A 40 -0.74 7.24 7.90
CA LEU A 40 -2.11 7.15 8.40
C LEU A 40 -2.63 5.73 8.23
N SER A 41 -3.28 5.19 9.26
CA SER A 41 -4.00 3.92 9.15
C SER A 41 -5.25 4.14 8.31
N LEU A 42 -5.41 3.40 7.21
CA LEU A 42 -6.59 3.52 6.33
C LEU A 42 -7.73 2.58 6.72
N TYR A 43 -7.43 1.61 7.59
CA TYR A 43 -8.35 0.61 8.09
C TYR A 43 -8.27 0.51 9.62
N GLU A 44 -9.26 -0.14 10.22
CA GLU A 44 -9.32 -0.36 11.66
C GLU A 44 -8.19 -1.32 12.11
N PRO A 45 -7.39 -0.98 13.13
CA PRO A 45 -6.52 -1.92 13.79
C PRO A 45 -7.34 -3.09 14.36
N GLY A 46 -7.03 -4.29 13.93
CA GLY A 46 -7.76 -5.48 14.34
C GLY A 46 -7.26 -6.73 13.64
N THR A 47 -7.84 -7.86 14.04
CA THR A 47 -7.58 -9.15 13.40
C THR A 47 -8.52 -9.33 12.22
N TYR A 48 -7.96 -9.44 11.02
CA TYR A 48 -8.72 -9.69 9.80
C TYR A 48 -8.50 -11.12 9.32
N PHE A 49 -9.57 -11.77 8.85
CA PHE A 49 -9.46 -13.05 8.17
C PHE A 49 -8.99 -12.81 6.73
N CYS A 50 -7.67 -12.88 6.52
CA CYS A 50 -7.08 -12.72 5.20
C CYS A 50 -6.98 -14.07 4.48
N PRO A 51 -7.35 -14.16 3.19
CA PRO A 51 -7.16 -15.38 2.42
C PRO A 51 -5.68 -15.74 2.35
N LEU A 52 -5.40 -17.05 2.28
CA LEU A 52 -4.03 -17.53 2.13
C LEU A 52 -3.53 -17.15 0.74
N ILE A 53 -2.56 -16.24 0.67
CA ILE A 53 -1.94 -15.80 -0.58
C ILE A 53 -0.55 -16.45 -0.67
N TYR A 54 -0.31 -17.20 -1.75
CA TYR A 54 1.02 -17.74 -2.02
C TYR A 54 2.00 -16.62 -2.33
N ALA A 55 3.18 -16.68 -1.70
CA ALA A 55 4.25 -15.73 -1.96
C ALA A 55 4.71 -15.85 -3.41
N VAL A 56 4.71 -14.72 -4.12
CA VAL A 56 5.22 -14.64 -5.48
C VAL A 56 6.72 -14.86 -5.46
N THR A 57 7.18 -15.89 -6.18
CA THR A 57 8.60 -16.22 -6.28
C THR A 57 9.29 -15.44 -7.40
N GLN A 58 8.55 -15.06 -8.43
CA GLN A 58 9.09 -14.32 -9.57
C GLN A 58 8.00 -13.46 -10.22
N TYR A 59 8.39 -12.26 -10.65
CA TYR A 59 7.59 -11.37 -11.47
C TYR A 59 8.15 -11.37 -12.89
N LYS A 60 7.29 -11.46 -13.91
CA LYS A 60 7.69 -11.39 -15.32
C LYS A 60 6.85 -10.36 -16.05
N LEU A 61 7.48 -9.25 -16.43
CA LEU A 61 6.91 -8.25 -17.34
C LEU A 61 6.65 -8.90 -18.70
N LEU A 62 5.45 -8.72 -19.25
CA LEU A 62 5.15 -9.14 -20.60
C LEU A 62 5.73 -8.14 -21.61
N PRO A 63 6.34 -8.61 -22.71
CA PRO A 63 6.93 -7.73 -23.70
C PRO A 63 5.83 -6.89 -24.38
N LEU A 64 6.10 -5.58 -24.55
CA LEU A 64 5.19 -4.63 -25.19
C LEU A 64 3.79 -4.58 -24.54
N SER A 65 3.72 -4.73 -23.22
CA SER A 65 2.47 -4.77 -22.46
C SER A 65 2.66 -4.17 -21.06
N ASP A 66 1.58 -3.63 -20.49
CA ASP A 66 1.51 -3.16 -19.10
C ASP A 66 1.15 -4.29 -18.12
N GLN A 67 1.34 -5.54 -18.54
CA GLN A 67 0.99 -6.72 -17.76
C GLN A 67 2.21 -7.42 -17.15
N VAL A 68 1.99 -7.99 -15.98
CA VAL A 68 2.99 -8.72 -15.20
C VAL A 68 2.42 -10.08 -14.81
N GLN A 69 3.20 -11.12 -15.07
CA GLN A 69 2.89 -12.47 -14.59
C GLN A 69 3.48 -12.67 -13.20
N LEU A 70 2.64 -13.15 -12.29
CA LEU A 70 3.01 -13.61 -10.97
C LEU A 70 3.31 -15.10 -11.06
N ILE A 71 4.55 -15.49 -10.77
CA ILE A 71 5.02 -16.87 -10.85
C ILE A 71 5.30 -17.36 -9.43
N CYS A 72 4.64 -18.44 -9.04
CA CYS A 72 4.77 -19.09 -7.74
C CYS A 72 5.22 -20.54 -7.95
N ASN A 73 6.41 -20.87 -7.44
CA ASN A 73 6.99 -22.21 -7.58
C ASN A 73 7.02 -22.70 -9.05
N GLY A 74 7.40 -21.81 -9.96
CA GLY A 74 7.51 -22.10 -11.40
C GLY A 74 6.19 -22.15 -12.17
N ARG A 75 5.05 -21.90 -11.53
CA ARG A 75 3.74 -21.83 -12.20
C ARG A 75 3.22 -20.40 -12.23
N VAL A 76 2.66 -19.99 -13.37
CA VAL A 76 1.94 -18.71 -13.47
C VAL A 76 0.67 -18.83 -12.63
N GLN A 77 0.56 -18.01 -11.59
CA GLN A 77 -0.63 -17.95 -10.72
C GLN A 77 -1.62 -16.89 -11.23
N ALA A 78 -1.12 -15.75 -11.70
CA ALA A 78 -1.93 -14.66 -12.21
C ALA A 78 -1.18 -13.83 -13.25
N THR A 79 -1.93 -13.12 -14.09
CA THR A 79 -1.43 -12.04 -14.94
C THR A 79 -2.23 -10.80 -14.59
N LEU A 80 -1.55 -9.74 -14.17
CA LEU A 80 -2.17 -8.50 -13.68
C LEU A 80 -1.64 -7.32 -14.46
N ASN A 81 -2.46 -6.28 -14.59
CA ASN A 81 -1.99 -4.98 -15.06
C ASN A 81 -1.11 -4.36 -13.95
N ALA A 82 -0.02 -3.69 -14.34
CA ALA A 82 0.88 -2.96 -13.46
C ALA A 82 0.26 -1.63 -12.99
N GLU A 83 -0.97 -1.68 -12.49
CA GLU A 83 -1.74 -0.51 -12.07
C GLU A 83 -2.48 -0.79 -10.75
N ILE A 84 -2.80 0.28 -10.04
CA ILE A 84 -3.70 0.24 -8.88
C ILE A 84 -4.65 1.43 -8.94
N SER A 85 -5.90 1.20 -8.56
CA SER A 85 -6.88 2.24 -8.29
C SER A 85 -7.43 2.07 -6.88
N ALA A 86 -7.39 3.14 -6.10
CA ALA A 86 -7.94 3.17 -4.75
C ALA A 86 -8.68 4.48 -4.52
N SER A 87 -9.82 4.41 -3.83
CA SER A 87 -10.58 5.57 -3.39
C SER A 87 -10.51 5.67 -1.87
N LEU A 88 -10.00 6.79 -1.36
CA LEU A 88 -9.80 7.02 0.06
C LEU A 88 -10.54 8.27 0.49
N ASN A 89 -11.44 8.13 1.46
CA ASN A 89 -12.24 9.23 1.98
C ASN A 89 -11.78 9.67 3.39
N GLY A 90 -10.94 8.87 4.04
CA GLY A 90 -10.51 9.13 5.41
C GLY A 90 -9.49 8.12 5.92
N CYS A 91 -9.25 8.19 7.23
CA CYS A 91 -8.32 7.33 7.94
C CYS A 91 -8.89 6.94 9.31
N TRP A 92 -8.33 5.90 9.88
CA TRP A 92 -8.61 5.44 11.23
C TRP A 92 -7.62 6.07 12.21
N ILE A 93 -8.14 6.60 13.31
CA ILE A 93 -7.33 7.21 14.37
C ILE A 93 -7.53 6.40 15.65
N THR A 94 -6.43 5.95 16.24
CA THR A 94 -6.43 5.26 17.54
C THR A 94 -6.29 6.29 18.66
N ASN A 95 -7.15 6.21 19.67
CA ASN A 95 -7.03 7.02 20.89
C ASN A 95 -6.25 6.28 22.00
N SER A 96 -5.89 5.02 21.76
CA SER A 96 -5.19 4.15 22.70
C SER A 96 -3.90 3.60 22.09
N ILE A 97 -2.94 3.29 22.97
CA ILE A 97 -1.70 2.56 22.68
C ILE A 97 -2.01 1.06 22.43
N SER A 98 -3.16 0.57 22.90
CA SER A 98 -3.65 -0.79 22.62
C SER A 98 -4.43 -0.84 21.31
N SER A 99 -3.99 -1.70 20.39
CA SER A 99 -4.57 -1.92 19.06
C SER A 99 -5.90 -2.69 19.05
N LEU A 100 -6.49 -2.98 20.21
CA LEU A 100 -7.60 -3.93 20.36
C LEU A 100 -8.95 -3.32 20.74
N SER A 101 -9.04 -2.00 20.97
CA SER A 101 -10.34 -1.31 21.13
C SER A 101 -10.17 0.20 21.25
N GLY A 102 -11.01 0.96 20.55
CA GLY A 102 -11.26 2.38 20.88
C GLY A 102 -10.74 3.44 19.90
N GLY A 103 -10.70 3.17 18.60
CA GLY A 103 -10.51 4.24 17.61
C GLY A 103 -11.73 4.48 16.73
N LYS A 104 -11.63 5.48 15.87
CA LYS A 104 -12.75 5.99 15.08
C LYS A 104 -12.28 6.28 13.65
N PHE A 105 -13.10 5.89 12.67
CA PHE A 105 -12.92 6.33 11.31
C PHE A 105 -13.23 7.83 11.19
N THR A 106 -12.29 8.57 10.63
CA THR A 106 -12.31 10.02 10.53
C THR A 106 -12.07 10.41 9.08
N PHE A 107 -12.95 11.23 8.52
CA PHE A 107 -12.71 11.83 7.20
C PHE A 107 -11.43 12.68 7.22
N PHE A 108 -10.74 12.74 6.09
CA PHE A 108 -9.59 13.62 5.98
C PHE A 108 -10.00 15.04 6.35
N GLN A 109 -9.25 15.64 7.28
CA GLN A 109 -9.50 16.99 7.74
C GLN A 109 -8.85 17.97 6.78
N PRO A 110 -9.29 19.23 6.72
CA PRO A 110 -8.66 20.23 5.88
C PRO A 110 -7.14 20.28 6.08
N GLY A 111 -6.38 20.30 4.98
CA GLY A 111 -4.92 20.26 5.00
C GLY A 111 -4.28 19.59 3.78
N VAL A 112 -2.95 19.58 3.79
CA VAL A 112 -2.13 18.95 2.74
C VAL A 112 -1.79 17.52 3.14
N TYR A 113 -1.84 16.62 2.17
CA TYR A 113 -1.50 15.22 2.34
C TYR A 113 -0.50 14.78 1.27
N THR A 114 0.37 13.87 1.65
CA THR A 114 1.33 13.21 0.75
C THR A 114 0.92 11.76 0.58
N VAL A 115 0.92 11.27 -0.66
CA VAL A 115 0.70 9.86 -1.02
C VAL A 115 2.03 9.30 -1.50
N GLU A 116 2.50 8.24 -0.86
CA GLU A 116 3.64 7.46 -1.34
C GLU A 116 3.12 6.22 -2.05
N ALA A 117 3.42 6.07 -3.33
CA ALA A 117 3.17 4.85 -4.08
C ALA A 117 4.49 4.09 -4.27
N VAL A 118 4.49 2.79 -3.98
CA VAL A 118 5.66 1.92 -4.12
C VAL A 118 5.29 0.76 -5.02
N ASP A 119 6.11 0.47 -6.02
CA ASP A 119 5.90 -0.69 -6.89
C ASP A 119 6.67 -1.93 -6.40
N TYR A 120 6.38 -3.07 -7.02
CA TYR A 120 7.03 -4.36 -6.76
C TYR A 120 8.53 -4.40 -7.16
N PHE A 121 9.04 -3.38 -7.84
CA PHE A 121 10.47 -3.16 -8.08
C PHE A 121 11.11 -2.25 -7.02
N ASN A 122 10.37 -1.87 -5.98
CA ASN A 122 10.80 -0.95 -4.94
C ASN A 122 11.10 0.48 -5.47
N GLN A 123 10.47 0.87 -6.58
CA GLN A 123 10.45 2.25 -7.05
C GLN A 123 9.37 3.01 -6.31
N THR A 124 9.64 4.26 -5.97
CA THR A 124 8.74 5.10 -5.16
C THR A 124 8.41 6.39 -5.90
N VAL A 125 7.12 6.75 -5.90
CA VAL A 125 6.62 8.02 -6.43
C VAL A 125 5.79 8.71 -5.35
N LEU A 126 5.90 10.04 -5.28
CA LEU A 126 5.11 10.86 -4.36
C LEU A 126 4.05 11.65 -5.12
N GLY A 127 2.82 11.60 -4.62
CA GLY A 127 1.70 12.43 -5.04
C GLY A 127 1.23 13.32 -3.88
N TYR A 128 0.50 14.39 -4.21
CA TYR A 128 0.02 15.36 -3.23
C TYR A 128 -1.45 15.66 -3.47
N PHE A 129 -2.22 15.78 -2.39
CA PHE A 129 -3.59 16.28 -2.47
C PHE A 129 -3.90 17.20 -1.29
N THR A 130 -4.89 18.05 -1.48
CA THR A 130 -5.38 18.99 -0.47
C THR A 130 -6.85 18.72 -0.19
N VAL A 131 -7.21 18.75 1.09
CA VAL A 131 -8.60 18.71 1.54
C VAL A 131 -8.98 20.11 2.00
N THR A 132 -10.13 20.61 1.53
CA THR A 132 -10.67 21.95 1.82
C THR A 132 -11.92 21.86 2.68
#